data_AF-A0A2W6D6G9-F1
#
_entry.id   AF-A0A2W6D6G9-F1
#
_cell.length_a   1.000
_cell.length_b   1.000
_cell.length_c   1.000
_cell.angle_alpha   90.00
_cell.angle_beta   90.00
_cell.angle_gamma   90.00
#
_symmetry.space_group_name_H-M   'P 1'
#
loop_
_entity.id
_entity.type
_entity.pdbx_description
1 polymer ?
#
loop_
_entity_poly.entity_id
_entity_poly.type
_entity_poly.pdbx_seq_one_letter_code
_entity_poly.pdbx_strand_id
1 'polypeptide(L)'
;MQNLDPPRRGPDLLHTVTVRPAESAELLDVVALDRACFPVDDPHLQPAAPGELEAGVERGRLLVARASDVPDVPARLLGFVQYDSAAADCHLVLGLAVAAGYRRRGVGRRLVREVLASLGADPPQAGVAVAMTTSPRNVGMLRLAFSCGFVATEYLPDYFGAGSGRFYLRTSTRWARSVSRRTLIPVHATHLAAQLLARPGSAVTAVHHLAQGPFLEVREHD
;
A
#
# COMPACT_ATOMS: atom_id res chain seq x y z
N MET A 1 -13.76 1.25 26.44
CA MET A 1 -12.66 2.20 26.13
C MET A 1 -11.40 1.67 26.79
N GLN A 2 -10.56 0.92 26.05
CA GLN A 2 -9.25 0.51 26.56
C GLN A 2 -8.24 1.62 26.28
N ASN A 3 -7.55 2.09 27.32
CA ASN A 3 -6.52 3.12 27.25
C ASN A 3 -5.36 2.66 26.34
N LEU A 4 -5.15 3.38 25.25
CA LEU A 4 -3.99 3.27 24.37
C LEU A 4 -2.81 4.07 24.93
N ASP A 5 -2.41 3.81 26.17
CA ASP A 5 -1.18 4.41 26.68
C ASP A 5 0.01 3.90 25.85
N PRO A 6 0.89 4.77 25.35
CA PRO A 6 2.04 4.33 24.58
C PRO A 6 2.99 3.53 25.49
N PRO A 7 3.44 2.33 25.07
CA PRO A 7 4.39 1.58 25.87
C PRO A 7 5.69 2.37 26.03
N ARG A 8 6.22 2.39 27.27
CA ARG A 8 7.57 2.87 27.63
C ARG A 8 8.59 2.26 26.65
N ARG A 9 9.70 2.96 26.38
CA ARG A 9 10.80 2.45 25.53
C ARG A 9 11.35 1.13 26.10
N GLY A 10 10.72 0.03 25.75
CA GLY A 10 11.15 -1.34 26.02
C GLY A 10 12.19 -1.81 24.99
N PRO A 11 12.71 -3.04 25.15
CA PRO A 11 13.66 -3.65 24.22
C PRO A 11 13.16 -3.62 22.77
N ASP A 12 14.07 -3.74 21.80
CA ASP A 12 13.83 -3.53 20.37
C ASP A 12 12.65 -4.35 19.85
N LEU A 13 11.47 -3.70 19.83
CA LEU A 13 10.15 -4.27 19.54
C LEU A 13 10.12 -4.99 18.18
N LEU A 14 11.05 -4.66 17.28
CA LEU A 14 11.16 -5.31 15.98
C LEU A 14 11.47 -6.81 16.05
N HIS A 15 12.22 -7.27 17.05
CA HIS A 15 12.55 -8.70 17.16
C HIS A 15 11.36 -9.58 17.54
N THR A 16 10.33 -8.97 18.14
CA THR A 16 9.09 -9.66 18.54
C THR A 16 7.95 -9.46 17.54
N VAL A 17 8.16 -8.68 16.47
CA VAL A 17 7.14 -8.42 15.45
C VAL A 17 7.07 -9.59 14.48
N THR A 18 5.93 -10.27 14.47
CA THR A 18 5.58 -11.25 13.44
C THR A 18 4.72 -10.57 12.38
N VAL A 19 5.00 -10.88 11.11
CA VAL A 19 4.13 -10.50 9.99
C VAL A 19 3.59 -11.77 9.36
N ARG A 20 2.29 -11.83 9.16
CA ARG A 20 1.60 -12.98 8.57
C ARG A 20 0.31 -12.56 7.88
N PRO A 21 -0.29 -13.41 7.04
CA PRO A 21 -1.65 -13.19 6.57
C PRO A 21 -2.62 -12.98 7.73
N ALA A 22 -3.58 -12.08 7.52
CA ALA A 22 -4.67 -11.85 8.45
C ALA A 22 -5.70 -12.97 8.38
N GLU A 23 -6.29 -13.27 9.51
CA GLU A 23 -7.39 -14.23 9.65
C GLU A 23 -8.73 -13.49 9.67
N SER A 24 -9.81 -14.14 9.25
CA SER A 24 -11.16 -13.54 9.23
C SER A 24 -11.60 -13.01 10.60
N ALA A 25 -11.16 -13.64 11.69
CA ALA A 25 -11.44 -13.19 13.05
C ALA A 25 -10.80 -11.84 13.40
N GLU A 26 -9.76 -11.42 12.68
CA GLU A 26 -9.02 -10.18 12.90
C GLU A 26 -9.56 -9.00 12.10
N LEU A 27 -10.51 -9.24 11.18
CA LEU A 27 -11.01 -8.21 10.27
C LEU A 27 -11.56 -6.99 11.02
N LEU A 28 -12.31 -7.18 12.11
CA LEU A 28 -12.86 -6.06 12.89
C LEU A 28 -11.76 -5.20 13.52
N ASP A 29 -10.67 -5.80 13.99
CA ASP A 29 -9.53 -5.08 14.55
C ASP A 29 -8.80 -4.30 13.45
N VAL A 30 -8.66 -4.88 12.27
CA VAL A 30 -8.03 -4.24 11.10
C VAL A 30 -8.86 -3.05 10.62
N VAL A 31 -10.19 -3.20 10.50
CA VAL A 31 -11.11 -2.11 10.16
C VAL A 31 -11.06 -0.99 11.19
N ALA A 32 -11.00 -1.32 12.49
CA ALA A 32 -10.87 -0.33 13.54
C ALA A 32 -9.53 0.44 13.44
N LEU A 33 -8.44 -0.27 13.15
CA LEU A 33 -7.12 0.33 12.96
C LEU A 33 -7.06 1.23 11.71
N ASP A 34 -7.67 0.81 10.60
CA ASP A 34 -7.77 1.61 9.38
C ASP A 34 -8.46 2.94 9.66
N ARG A 35 -9.67 2.90 10.23
CA ARG A 35 -10.42 4.11 10.60
C ARG A 35 -9.65 5.04 11.55
N ALA A 36 -8.89 4.47 12.49
CA ALA A 36 -8.06 5.26 13.40
C ALA A 36 -6.84 5.92 12.72
N CYS A 37 -6.36 5.36 11.61
CA CYS A 37 -5.22 5.89 10.87
C CYS A 37 -5.61 6.83 9.71
N PHE A 38 -6.83 6.69 9.19
CA PHE A 38 -7.35 7.43 8.05
C PHE A 38 -8.68 8.13 8.41
N PRO A 39 -8.62 9.27 9.14
CA PRO A 39 -9.82 10.02 9.49
C PRO A 39 -10.47 10.60 8.22
N VAL A 40 -11.80 10.56 8.17
CA VAL A 40 -12.61 10.96 7.01
C VAL A 40 -12.38 12.42 6.58
N ASP A 41 -11.95 13.27 7.51
CA ASP A 41 -11.78 14.71 7.29
C ASP A 41 -10.40 15.08 6.71
N ASP A 42 -9.48 14.13 6.51
CA ASP A 42 -8.17 14.40 5.91
C ASP A 42 -8.10 13.92 4.45
N PRO A 43 -8.20 14.81 3.44
CA PRO A 43 -8.17 14.41 2.03
C PRO A 43 -6.83 13.77 1.58
N HIS A 44 -5.77 13.89 2.39
CA HIS A 44 -4.46 13.28 2.14
C HIS A 44 -4.37 11.83 2.62
N LEU A 45 -5.35 11.37 3.40
CA LEU A 45 -5.44 10.05 4.00
C LEU A 45 -6.82 9.47 3.68
N GLN A 46 -6.87 8.42 2.87
CA GLN A 46 -8.13 7.78 2.49
C GLN A 46 -8.23 6.42 3.20
N PRO A 47 -9.32 6.14 3.94
CA PRO A 47 -9.56 4.81 4.49
C PRO A 47 -9.82 3.81 3.36
N ALA A 48 -9.75 2.52 3.69
CA ALA A 48 -10.11 1.47 2.76
C ALA A 48 -11.58 1.59 2.32
N ALA A 49 -11.86 1.29 1.06
CA ALA A 49 -13.22 1.28 0.54
C ALA A 49 -14.04 0.14 1.20
N PRO A 50 -15.38 0.26 1.26
CA PRO A 50 -16.23 -0.82 1.76
C PRO A 50 -15.96 -2.15 1.03
N GLY A 51 -15.68 -3.23 1.77
CA GLY A 51 -15.39 -4.55 1.21
C GLY A 51 -13.93 -4.76 0.79
N GLU A 52 -13.09 -3.72 0.79
CA GLU A 52 -11.69 -3.83 0.35
C GLU A 52 -10.88 -4.71 1.31
N LEU A 53 -10.96 -4.46 2.62
CA LEU A 53 -10.20 -5.20 3.64
C LEU A 53 -10.70 -6.65 3.73
N GLU A 54 -12.01 -6.86 3.65
CA GLU A 54 -12.66 -8.17 3.57
C GLU A 54 -12.08 -8.99 2.41
N ALA A 55 -12.08 -8.44 1.21
CA ALA A 55 -11.54 -9.10 0.02
C ALA A 55 -10.03 -9.37 0.17
N GLY A 56 -9.29 -8.48 0.86
CA GLY A 56 -7.89 -8.68 1.19
C GLY A 56 -7.67 -9.91 2.08
N VAL A 57 -8.49 -10.10 3.11
CA VAL A 57 -8.43 -11.27 3.99
C VAL A 57 -8.81 -12.54 3.22
N GLU A 58 -9.93 -12.54 2.50
CA GLU A 58 -10.43 -13.69 1.74
C GLU A 58 -9.42 -14.20 0.70
N ARG A 59 -8.68 -13.28 0.06
CA ARG A 59 -7.68 -13.60 -0.95
C ARG A 59 -6.29 -13.89 -0.37
N GLY A 60 -6.11 -13.78 0.95
CA GLY A 60 -4.82 -13.92 1.61
C GLY A 60 -3.82 -12.81 1.23
N ARG A 61 -4.31 -11.62 0.85
CA ARG A 61 -3.50 -10.46 0.41
C ARG A 61 -3.51 -9.29 1.40
N LEU A 62 -3.98 -9.54 2.62
CA LEU A 62 -3.86 -8.63 3.75
C LEU A 62 -2.93 -9.27 4.79
N LEU A 63 -1.82 -8.61 5.07
CA LEU A 63 -0.87 -9.03 6.10
C LEU A 63 -1.01 -8.15 7.33
N VAL A 64 -0.93 -8.74 8.51
CA VAL A 64 -0.91 -8.03 9.80
C VAL A 64 0.44 -8.17 10.47
N ALA A 65 0.86 -7.10 11.15
CA ALA A 65 1.99 -7.11 12.05
C ALA A 65 1.48 -7.22 13.48
N ARG A 66 1.91 -8.25 14.22
CA ARG A 66 1.60 -8.40 15.64
C ARG A 66 2.88 -8.51 16.46
N ALA A 67 2.82 -8.07 17.71
CA ALA A 67 3.88 -8.36 18.67
C ALA A 67 3.29 -8.60 20.06
N SER A 68 3.94 -9.47 20.84
CA SER A 68 3.73 -9.54 22.27
C SER A 68 5.05 -9.25 22.98
N ASP A 69 5.00 -8.35 23.95
CA ASP A 69 6.09 -8.01 24.85
C ASP A 69 6.00 -8.78 26.19
N VAL A 70 4.96 -9.58 26.38
CA VAL A 70 4.68 -10.31 27.63
C VAL A 70 4.30 -11.76 27.31
N PRO A 71 4.96 -12.77 27.93
CA PRO A 71 4.54 -14.16 27.83
C PRO A 71 3.06 -14.33 28.16
N ASP A 72 2.37 -15.22 27.45
CA ASP A 72 0.95 -15.57 27.65
C ASP A 72 -0.06 -14.44 27.45
N VAL A 73 0.38 -13.25 27.02
CA VAL A 73 -0.51 -12.17 26.55
C VAL A 73 -0.64 -12.28 25.03
N PRO A 74 -1.88 -12.29 24.48
CA PRO A 74 -2.08 -12.30 23.04
C PRO A 74 -1.35 -11.17 22.34
N ALA A 75 -0.70 -11.47 21.22
CA ALA A 75 0.02 -10.49 20.43
C ALA A 75 -0.94 -9.39 19.94
N ARG A 76 -0.55 -8.13 20.15
CA ARG A 76 -1.35 -6.96 19.79
C ARG A 76 -1.16 -6.65 18.32
N LEU A 77 -2.23 -6.22 17.65
CA LEU A 77 -2.17 -5.70 16.29
C LEU A 77 -1.43 -4.36 16.27
N LEU A 78 -0.38 -4.27 15.47
CA LEU A 78 0.46 -3.07 15.34
C LEU A 78 0.25 -2.32 14.04
N GLY A 79 -0.15 -3.04 12.99
CA GLY A 79 -0.24 -2.54 11.63
C GLY A 79 -0.77 -3.59 10.68
N PHE A 80 -1.17 -3.15 9.49
CA PHE A 80 -1.49 -4.04 8.38
C PHE A 80 -0.98 -3.45 7.06
N VAL A 81 -0.79 -4.31 6.07
CA VAL A 81 -0.59 -3.93 4.67
C VAL A 81 -1.49 -4.79 3.80
N GLN A 82 -2.19 -4.17 2.86
CA GLN A 82 -2.95 -4.86 1.83
C GLN A 82 -2.32 -4.61 0.48
N TYR A 83 -2.26 -5.66 -0.33
CA TYR A 83 -1.85 -5.57 -1.71
C TYR A 83 -2.80 -6.33 -2.62
N ASP A 84 -2.68 -6.11 -3.92
CA ASP A 84 -3.42 -6.84 -4.94
C ASP A 84 -2.58 -6.99 -6.21
N SER A 85 -2.98 -7.89 -7.11
CA SER A 85 -2.27 -8.20 -8.35
C SER A 85 -3.12 -7.77 -9.54
N ALA A 86 -2.65 -6.78 -10.28
CA ALA A 86 -3.24 -6.43 -11.57
C ALA A 86 -2.78 -7.42 -12.67
N ALA A 87 -1.53 -7.88 -12.59
CA ALA A 87 -0.99 -8.91 -13.47
C ALA A 87 0.02 -9.78 -12.71
N ALA A 88 0.52 -10.83 -13.36
CA ALA A 88 1.56 -11.69 -12.79
C ALA A 88 2.85 -10.92 -12.45
N ASP A 89 3.12 -9.83 -13.17
CA ASP A 89 4.31 -8.98 -13.05
C ASP A 89 4.02 -7.60 -12.42
N CYS A 90 2.77 -7.35 -11.99
CA CYS A 90 2.35 -6.03 -11.54
C CYS A 90 1.39 -6.10 -10.36
N HIS A 91 1.85 -5.57 -9.22
CA HIS A 91 1.14 -5.58 -7.95
C HIS A 91 0.98 -4.17 -7.41
N LEU A 92 -0.11 -3.92 -6.68
CA LEU A 92 -0.36 -2.65 -6.01
C LEU A 92 -0.46 -2.87 -4.51
N VAL A 93 0.24 -2.05 -3.72
CA VAL A 93 -0.09 -1.87 -2.31
C VAL A 93 -1.27 -0.90 -2.25
N LEU A 94 -2.40 -1.39 -1.74
CA LEU A 94 -3.68 -0.67 -1.70
C LEU A 94 -3.85 0.12 -0.40
N GLY A 95 -3.42 -0.47 0.72
CA GLY A 95 -3.55 0.12 2.05
C GLY A 95 -2.38 -0.25 2.96
N LEU A 96 -2.00 0.66 3.85
CA LEU A 96 -0.95 0.44 4.86
C LEU A 96 -1.22 1.30 6.08
N ALA A 97 -1.49 0.68 7.22
CA ALA A 97 -1.66 1.37 8.49
C ALA A 97 -0.65 0.88 9.52
N VAL A 98 -0.20 1.80 10.38
CA VAL A 98 0.56 1.48 11.59
C VAL A 98 -0.01 2.31 12.72
N ALA A 99 -0.42 1.64 13.80
CA ALA A 99 -0.97 2.26 14.99
C ALA A 99 -0.02 3.33 15.53
N ALA A 100 -0.58 4.48 15.93
CA ALA A 100 0.19 5.70 16.22
C ALA A 100 1.36 5.48 17.20
N GLY A 101 1.14 4.72 18.28
CA GLY A 101 2.15 4.39 19.29
C GLY A 101 3.34 3.56 18.78
N TYR A 102 3.20 2.91 17.62
CA TYR A 102 4.19 2.02 17.01
C TYR A 102 4.81 2.58 15.73
N ARG A 103 4.42 3.79 15.32
CA ARG A 103 5.03 4.49 14.18
C ARG A 103 6.51 4.79 14.47
N ARG A 104 7.29 4.92 13.40
CA ARG A 104 8.76 5.19 13.45
C ARG A 104 9.59 4.13 14.17
N ARG A 105 9.01 2.97 14.49
CA ARG A 105 9.70 1.79 15.06
C ARG A 105 9.98 0.69 14.03
N GLY A 106 9.92 1.00 12.73
CA GLY A 106 10.21 0.04 11.65
C GLY A 106 9.08 -0.93 11.26
N VAL A 107 7.94 -0.95 11.96
CA VAL A 107 6.79 -1.84 11.66
C VAL A 107 6.31 -1.73 10.20
N GLY A 108 6.07 -0.51 9.71
CA GLY A 108 5.65 -0.29 8.32
C GLY A 108 6.68 -0.77 7.29
N ARG A 109 7.97 -0.65 7.61
CA ARG A 109 9.05 -1.15 6.75
C ARG A 109 9.06 -2.68 6.71
N ARG A 110 8.82 -3.32 7.86
CA ARG A 110 8.71 -4.78 7.92
C ARG A 110 7.52 -5.28 7.10
N LEU A 111 6.35 -4.67 7.24
CA LEU A 111 5.15 -4.99 6.46
C LEU A 111 5.40 -4.88 4.95
N VAL A 112 5.92 -3.73 4.48
CA VAL A 112 6.19 -3.52 3.05
C VAL A 112 7.23 -4.50 2.53
N ARG A 113 8.31 -4.76 3.28
CA ARG A 113 9.34 -5.72 2.86
C ARG A 113 8.84 -7.16 2.81
N GLU A 114 7.93 -7.54 3.70
CA GLU A 114 7.30 -8.88 3.63
C GLU A 114 6.50 -9.04 2.33
N VAL A 115 5.75 -8.01 1.92
CA VAL A 115 5.04 -7.99 0.63
C VAL A 115 6.03 -8.06 -0.54
N LEU A 116 7.11 -7.28 -0.51
CA LEU A 116 8.11 -7.32 -1.58
C LEU A 116 8.79 -8.69 -1.65
N ALA A 117 9.14 -9.29 -0.51
CA ALA A 117 9.77 -10.60 -0.45
C ALA A 117 8.84 -11.71 -0.97
N SER A 118 7.56 -11.71 -0.57
CA SER A 118 6.59 -12.73 -1.01
C SER A 118 6.29 -12.66 -2.51
N LEU A 119 6.45 -11.48 -3.12
CA LEU A 119 6.30 -11.25 -4.55
C LEU A 119 7.61 -11.44 -5.35
N GLY A 120 8.73 -11.76 -4.70
CA GLY A 120 10.04 -11.86 -5.37
C GLY A 120 10.62 -10.52 -5.83
N ALA A 121 10.19 -9.42 -5.21
CA ALA A 121 10.59 -8.04 -5.52
C ALA A 121 11.64 -7.46 -4.54
N ASP A 122 12.21 -8.27 -3.63
CA ASP A 122 13.31 -7.91 -2.74
C ASP A 122 14.47 -8.95 -2.81
N PRO A 123 15.64 -8.62 -3.40
CA PRO A 123 15.95 -7.36 -4.07
C PRO A 123 15.13 -7.20 -5.37
N PRO A 124 14.90 -5.97 -5.87
CA PRO A 124 14.12 -5.76 -7.08
C PRO A 124 14.73 -6.49 -8.29
N GLN A 125 14.07 -7.57 -8.73
CA GLN A 125 14.47 -8.35 -9.91
C GLN A 125 13.79 -7.80 -11.17
N ALA A 126 14.36 -8.10 -12.33
CA ALA A 126 13.70 -7.81 -13.60
C ALA A 126 12.43 -8.68 -13.71
N GLY A 127 11.27 -8.04 -13.92
CA GLY A 127 10.01 -8.74 -14.23
C GLY A 127 8.94 -8.73 -13.14
N VAL A 128 9.15 -8.13 -11.97
CA VAL A 128 8.08 -7.87 -10.99
C VAL A 128 8.11 -6.41 -10.56
N ALA A 129 7.00 -5.71 -10.78
CA ALA A 129 6.79 -4.34 -10.36
C ALA A 129 5.77 -4.29 -9.22
N VAL A 130 6.13 -3.63 -8.12
CA VAL A 130 5.19 -3.28 -7.06
C VAL A 130 5.00 -1.77 -7.07
N ALA A 131 3.75 -1.34 -7.12
CA ALA A 131 3.36 0.06 -7.16
C ALA A 131 2.52 0.44 -5.94
N MET A 132 2.43 1.73 -5.67
CA MET A 132 1.54 2.32 -4.67
C MET A 132 1.26 3.78 -5.01
N THR A 133 0.19 4.33 -4.48
CA THR A 133 -0.11 5.76 -4.59
C THR A 133 -0.16 6.40 -3.21
N THR A 134 0.31 7.65 -3.10
CA THR A 134 0.21 8.39 -1.83
C THR A 134 0.17 9.89 -2.04
N SER A 135 -0.40 10.65 -1.09
CA SER A 135 -0.43 12.11 -1.17
C SER A 135 1.00 12.68 -1.09
N PRO A 136 1.31 13.74 -1.85
CA PRO A 136 2.54 14.52 -1.66
C PRO A 136 2.72 15.04 -0.23
N ARG A 137 1.63 15.23 0.52
CA ARG A 137 1.65 15.67 1.92
C ARG A 137 1.86 14.52 2.92
N ASN A 138 1.73 13.26 2.48
CA ASN A 138 2.00 12.11 3.33
C ASN A 138 3.50 11.80 3.41
N VAL A 139 4.25 12.71 4.04
CA VAL A 139 5.71 12.62 4.18
C VAL A 139 6.14 11.34 4.92
N GLY A 140 5.30 10.85 5.84
CA GLY A 140 5.53 9.57 6.53
C GLY A 140 5.57 8.39 5.56
N MET A 141 4.58 8.30 4.67
CA MET A 141 4.51 7.27 3.65
C MET A 141 5.60 7.42 2.60
N LEU A 142 5.89 8.63 2.13
CA LEU A 142 6.97 8.89 1.16
C LEU A 142 8.33 8.43 1.69
N ARG A 143 8.67 8.80 2.93
CA ARG A 143 9.92 8.36 3.59
C ARG A 143 9.98 6.84 3.71
N LEU A 144 8.85 6.20 4.02
CA LEU A 144 8.77 4.74 4.11
C LEU A 144 8.99 4.10 2.74
N ALA A 145 8.24 4.51 1.72
CA ALA A 145 8.33 3.98 0.36
C ALA A 145 9.76 4.08 -0.18
N PHE A 146 10.40 5.26 -0.07
CA PHE A 146 11.78 5.45 -0.52
C PHE A 146 12.78 4.57 0.26
N SER A 147 12.57 4.35 1.56
CA SER A 147 13.40 3.43 2.35
C SER A 147 13.24 1.95 1.98
N CYS A 148 12.18 1.63 1.23
CA CYS A 148 11.88 0.30 0.69
C CYS A 148 12.22 0.18 -0.81
N GLY A 149 12.94 1.14 -1.40
CA GLY A 149 13.40 1.06 -2.79
C GLY A 149 12.36 1.47 -3.83
N PHE A 150 11.26 2.09 -3.42
CA PHE A 150 10.33 2.74 -4.35
C PHE A 150 10.91 4.06 -4.86
N VAL A 151 10.51 4.44 -6.07
CA VAL A 151 10.78 5.74 -6.68
C VAL A 151 9.47 6.34 -7.18
N ALA A 152 9.33 7.65 -7.05
CA ALA A 152 8.20 8.36 -7.64
C ALA A 152 8.42 8.47 -9.14
N THR A 153 7.46 8.00 -9.93
CA THR A 153 7.55 8.03 -11.40
C THR A 153 6.57 8.96 -12.05
N GLU A 154 5.49 9.28 -11.34
CA GLU A 154 4.42 10.08 -11.88
C GLU A 154 3.70 10.84 -10.77
N TYR A 155 3.24 12.04 -11.10
CA TYR A 155 2.28 12.79 -10.31
C TYR A 155 0.93 12.72 -11.02
N LEU A 156 -0.06 12.18 -10.32
CA LEU A 156 -1.43 12.02 -10.79
C LEU A 156 -2.28 13.11 -10.11
N PRO A 157 -2.53 14.25 -10.80
CA PRO A 157 -3.39 15.29 -10.24
C PRO A 157 -4.82 14.76 -10.07
N ASP A 158 -5.48 15.21 -9.02
CA ASP A 158 -6.91 14.93 -8.81
C ASP A 158 -7.31 13.44 -8.80
N TYR A 159 -6.42 12.56 -8.32
CA TYR A 159 -6.62 11.11 -8.27
C TYR A 159 -7.92 10.71 -7.53
N PHE A 160 -8.25 11.43 -6.45
CA PHE A 160 -9.53 11.30 -5.73
C PHE A 160 -10.42 12.56 -5.90
N GLY A 161 -10.27 13.29 -7.00
CA GLY A 161 -10.93 14.58 -7.24
C GLY A 161 -10.07 15.80 -6.89
N ALA A 162 -10.61 17.00 -7.10
CA ALA A 162 -9.88 18.26 -7.08
C ALA A 162 -8.98 18.44 -5.84
N GLY A 163 -7.68 18.68 -6.05
CA GLY A 163 -6.70 18.90 -4.99
C GLY A 163 -6.22 17.62 -4.29
N SER A 164 -6.77 16.47 -4.64
CA SER A 164 -6.43 15.16 -4.04
C SER A 164 -5.44 14.37 -4.90
N GLY A 165 -4.39 15.06 -5.37
CA GLY A 165 -3.35 14.46 -6.19
C GLY A 165 -2.54 13.39 -5.45
N ARG A 166 -1.94 12.47 -6.19
CA ARG A 166 -1.12 11.37 -5.66
C ARG A 166 0.18 11.23 -6.45
N PHE A 167 1.26 10.90 -5.75
CA PHE A 167 2.43 10.33 -6.40
C PHE A 167 2.16 8.85 -6.68
N TYR A 168 2.42 8.43 -7.91
CA TYR A 168 2.56 7.02 -8.27
C TYR A 168 4.01 6.62 -8.03
N LEU A 169 4.19 5.66 -7.14
CA LEU A 169 5.47 5.14 -6.69
C LEU A 169 5.59 3.70 -7.18
N ARG A 170 6.77 3.32 -7.68
CA ARG A 170 7.05 1.92 -8.05
C ARG A 170 8.42 1.47 -7.57
N THR A 171 8.61 0.18 -7.36
CA THR A 171 9.94 -0.39 -7.09
C THR A 171 10.90 -0.02 -8.23
N SER A 172 12.07 0.51 -7.87
CA SER A 172 13.12 0.79 -8.85
C SER A 172 13.79 -0.51 -9.24
N THR A 173 13.53 -1.00 -10.45
CA THR A 173 14.50 -1.92 -11.05
C THR A 173 15.48 -1.03 -11.83
N ARG A 174 16.76 -1.04 -11.44
CA ARG A 174 17.85 -0.40 -12.20
C ARG A 174 17.94 -0.88 -13.66
N TRP A 175 17.14 -1.88 -14.01
CA TRP A 175 17.06 -2.56 -15.31
C TRP A 175 15.74 -2.31 -16.08
N ALA A 176 14.71 -1.64 -15.53
CA ALA A 176 13.45 -1.33 -16.25
C ALA A 176 13.55 -0.14 -17.21
N ARG A 177 14.61 -0.09 -18.02
CA ARG A 177 14.60 0.74 -19.22
C ARG A 177 13.77 0.10 -20.35
N SER A 178 13.37 -1.17 -20.24
CA SER A 178 12.67 -1.91 -21.31
C SER A 178 11.27 -2.42 -20.95
N VAL A 179 10.69 -2.01 -19.81
CA VAL A 179 9.30 -2.34 -19.50
C VAL A 179 8.49 -1.07 -19.77
N SER A 180 7.60 -1.14 -20.77
CA SER A 180 6.64 -0.08 -21.09
C SER A 180 6.11 0.57 -19.82
N ARG A 181 6.10 1.90 -19.74
CA ARG A 181 5.61 2.58 -18.53
C ARG A 181 4.14 2.23 -18.32
N ARG A 182 3.89 1.41 -17.32
CA ARG A 182 2.56 0.96 -16.93
C ARG A 182 2.08 1.78 -15.74
N THR A 183 0.97 2.47 -15.91
CA THR A 183 0.29 3.20 -14.83
C THR A 183 -1.12 2.62 -14.65
N LEU A 184 -1.48 2.33 -13.40
CA LEU A 184 -2.80 1.84 -13.03
C LEU A 184 -3.57 2.96 -12.35
N ILE A 185 -4.73 3.31 -12.89
CA ILE A 185 -5.61 4.36 -12.34
C ILE A 185 -7.04 3.83 -12.17
N PRO A 186 -7.81 4.30 -11.18
CA PRO A 186 -9.20 3.90 -11.04
C PRO A 186 -10.04 4.32 -12.26
N VAL A 187 -11.00 3.50 -12.68
CA VAL A 187 -11.87 3.81 -13.85
C VAL A 187 -12.64 5.12 -13.69
N HIS A 188 -13.00 5.49 -12.45
CA HIS A 188 -13.70 6.74 -12.18
C HIS A 188 -12.81 7.99 -12.33
N ALA A 189 -11.49 7.84 -12.39
CA ALA A 189 -10.56 8.95 -12.62
C ALA A 189 -10.44 9.27 -14.13
N THR A 190 -11.57 9.53 -14.78
CA THR A 190 -11.67 9.73 -16.24
C THR A 190 -10.81 10.88 -16.75
N HIS A 191 -10.65 11.95 -15.95
CA HIS A 191 -9.75 13.06 -16.25
C HIS A 191 -8.28 12.61 -16.30
N LEU A 192 -7.84 11.76 -15.36
CA LEU A 192 -6.49 11.17 -15.41
C LEU A 192 -6.33 10.28 -16.64
N ALA A 193 -7.33 9.48 -16.98
CA ALA A 193 -7.29 8.64 -18.18
C ALA A 193 -7.09 9.50 -19.43
N ALA A 194 -7.84 10.60 -19.59
CA ALA A 194 -7.69 11.52 -20.71
C ALA A 194 -6.28 12.16 -20.77
N GLN A 195 -5.74 12.56 -19.62
CA GLN A 195 -4.39 13.13 -19.53
C GLN A 195 -3.29 12.13 -19.92
N LEU A 196 -3.39 10.89 -19.44
CA LEU A 196 -2.43 9.84 -19.80
C LEU A 196 -2.52 9.49 -21.28
N LEU A 197 -3.74 9.37 -21.82
CA LEU A 197 -4.00 9.04 -23.23
C LEU A 197 -3.65 10.16 -24.20
N ALA A 198 -3.56 11.41 -23.74
CA ALA A 198 -3.09 12.52 -24.57
C ALA A 198 -1.58 12.45 -24.86
N ARG A 199 -0.83 11.58 -24.19
CA ARG A 199 0.60 11.39 -24.43
C ARG A 199 0.82 10.52 -25.67
N PRO A 200 1.80 10.86 -26.53
CA PRO A 200 2.17 10.03 -27.66
C PRO A 200 2.47 8.58 -27.22
N GLY A 201 2.03 7.60 -28.00
CA GLY A 201 2.28 6.19 -27.72
C GLY A 201 1.52 5.61 -26.53
N SER A 202 0.60 6.36 -25.90
CA SER A 202 -0.19 5.87 -24.77
C SER A 202 -1.51 5.21 -25.19
N ALA A 203 -1.83 4.07 -24.59
CA ALA A 203 -3.10 3.36 -24.82
C ALA A 203 -3.59 2.68 -23.53
N VAL A 204 -4.92 2.54 -23.41
CA VAL A 204 -5.51 1.61 -22.43
C VAL A 204 -5.28 0.19 -22.95
N THR A 205 -4.59 -0.64 -22.17
CA THR A 205 -4.24 -2.01 -22.58
C THR A 205 -5.00 -3.07 -21.82
N ALA A 206 -5.59 -2.75 -20.67
CA ALA A 206 -6.39 -3.67 -19.88
C ALA A 206 -7.31 -2.94 -18.90
N VAL A 207 -8.32 -3.66 -18.42
CA VAL A 207 -9.13 -3.31 -17.24
C VAL A 207 -8.95 -4.40 -16.20
N HIS A 208 -8.60 -4.01 -14.98
CA HIS A 208 -8.32 -4.91 -13.87
C HIS A 208 -9.32 -4.73 -12.75
N HIS A 209 -9.78 -5.83 -12.14
CA HIS A 209 -10.69 -5.79 -10.99
C HIS A 209 -9.92 -6.06 -9.70
N LEU A 210 -9.49 -4.98 -9.04
CA LEU A 210 -8.79 -5.03 -7.76
C LEU A 210 -9.79 -4.95 -6.59
N ALA A 211 -9.33 -5.19 -5.37
CA ALA A 211 -10.15 -5.06 -4.16
C ALA A 211 -10.78 -3.65 -3.99
N GLN A 212 -10.10 -2.61 -4.49
CA GLN A 212 -10.60 -1.21 -4.52
C GLN A 212 -11.62 -0.94 -5.65
N GLY A 213 -11.91 -1.92 -6.50
CA GLY A 213 -12.76 -1.78 -7.68
C GLY A 213 -11.97 -1.83 -8.99
N PRO A 214 -12.57 -1.36 -10.10
CA PRO A 214 -11.96 -1.47 -11.42
C PRO A 214 -10.89 -0.39 -11.69
N PHE A 215 -9.78 -0.81 -12.28
CA PHE A 215 -8.65 0.02 -12.68
C PHE A 215 -8.39 -0.10 -14.19
N LEU A 216 -8.04 1.02 -14.81
CA LEU A 216 -7.49 1.07 -16.16
C LEU A 216 -5.97 0.89 -16.10
N GLU A 217 -5.44 0.01 -16.93
CA GLU A 217 -4.02 -0.04 -17.25
C GLU A 217 -3.75 0.85 -18.46
N VAL A 218 -2.93 1.88 -18.27
CA VAL A 218 -2.42 2.70 -19.36
C VAL A 218 -0.94 2.39 -19.55
N ARG A 219 -0.55 2.07 -20.80
CA ARG A 219 0.83 1.86 -21.20
C ARG A 219 1.29 2.89 -22.19
N GLU A 220 2.48 3.42 -21.97
CA GLU A 220 3.24 4.23 -22.93
C GLU A 220 4.23 3.31 -23.66
N HIS A 221 4.11 3.26 -24.99
CA HIS A 221 5.08 2.61 -25.88
C HIS A 221 6.13 3.63 -26.32
N ASP A 222 7.41 3.23 -26.29
CA ASP A 222 8.52 4.00 -26.86
C ASP A 222 8.48 3.97 -28.40
#